data_AF-A0A9W5TME1-F1
#
_entry.id   AF-A0A9W5TME1-F1
#
_cell.length_a   1.000
_cell.length_b   1.000
_cell.length_c   1.000
_cell.angle_alpha   90.00
_cell.angle_beta   90.00
_cell.angle_gamma   90.00
#
_symmetry.space_group_name_H-M   'P 1'
#
loop_
_entity.id
_entity.type
_entity.pdbx_description
1 polymer ?
#
loop_
_entity_poly.entity_id
_entity_poly.type
_entity_poly.pdbx_seq_one_letter_code
_entity_poly.pdbx_strand_id
1 'polypeptide(L)'
;IGWITQRGADHDADAAAEVNTGERYGSVGVVVGATLSDPPDVSALNGPVLVPGVGAQGGRPESLAGLGGAHPGQLLPAVSREVLRAGPEVADLAAAAARMRDAVAHLAG
;
A
#
# COMPACT_ATOMS: atom_id res chain seq x y z
N ILE A 1 6.12 -25.52 2.55
CA ILE A 1 4.94 -24.68 2.91
C ILE A 1 5.03 -23.27 2.31
N GLY A 2 6.21 -22.71 2.00
CA GLY A 2 6.35 -21.37 1.41
C GLY A 2 6.04 -21.17 -0.08
N TRP A 3 5.41 -22.12 -0.78
CA TRP A 3 5.14 -22.00 -2.24
C TRP A 3 3.72 -21.53 -2.59
N ILE A 4 2.82 -21.42 -1.59
CA ILE A 4 1.39 -21.12 -1.80
C ILE A 4 1.05 -19.64 -1.58
N THR A 5 1.85 -18.89 -0.82
CA THR A 5 1.52 -17.49 -0.50
C THR A 5 1.93 -16.51 -1.59
N GLN A 6 3.06 -16.74 -2.26
CA GLN A 6 3.60 -15.81 -3.25
C GLN A 6 2.97 -16.00 -4.63
N ARG A 7 2.89 -17.24 -5.12
CA ARG A 7 2.14 -17.56 -6.35
C ARG A 7 0.66 -17.19 -6.25
N GLY A 8 0.09 -17.22 -5.05
CA GLY A 8 -1.26 -16.72 -4.81
C GLY A 8 -1.34 -15.20 -4.98
N ALA A 9 -0.40 -14.46 -4.41
CA ALA A 9 -0.37 -13.00 -4.52
C ALA A 9 -0.13 -12.51 -5.95
N ASP A 10 0.76 -13.15 -6.71
CA ASP A 10 0.96 -12.84 -8.14
C ASP A 10 -0.30 -13.15 -8.94
N HIS A 11 -0.92 -14.31 -8.69
CA HIS A 11 -2.18 -14.69 -9.34
C HIS A 11 -3.32 -13.69 -9.05
N ASP A 12 -3.44 -13.22 -7.81
CA ASP A 12 -4.46 -12.24 -7.42
C ASP A 12 -4.20 -10.88 -8.09
N ALA A 13 -2.94 -10.48 -8.25
CA ALA A 13 -2.56 -9.25 -8.97
C ALA A 13 -2.87 -9.35 -10.46
N ASP A 14 -2.54 -10.47 -11.09
CA ASP A 14 -2.85 -10.75 -12.50
C ASP A 14 -4.36 -10.76 -12.75
N ALA A 15 -5.13 -11.46 -11.91
CA ALA A 15 -6.58 -11.53 -12.03
C ALA A 15 -7.24 -10.15 -11.86
N ALA A 16 -6.71 -9.30 -10.97
CA ALA A 16 -7.16 -7.93 -10.83
C ALA A 16 -6.77 -7.06 -12.05
N ALA A 17 -5.60 -7.28 -12.65
CA ALA A 17 -5.19 -6.61 -13.89
C ALA A 17 -6.13 -6.94 -15.07
N GLU A 18 -6.55 -8.21 -15.19
CA GLU A 18 -7.46 -8.67 -16.25
C GLU A 18 -8.81 -7.93 -16.25
N VAL A 19 -9.28 -7.47 -15.09
CA VAL A 19 -10.53 -6.70 -14.97
C VAL A 19 -10.31 -5.18 -15.02
N ASN A 20 -9.07 -4.71 -14.87
CA ASN A 20 -8.68 -3.30 -14.95
C ASN A 20 -8.16 -2.92 -16.37
N THR A 21 -8.73 -3.49 -17.42
CA THR A 21 -8.26 -3.36 -18.82
C THR A 21 -8.65 -2.06 -19.53
N GLY A 22 -9.39 -1.16 -18.86
CA GLY A 22 -9.79 0.13 -19.42
C GLY A 22 -8.65 1.15 -19.43
N GLU A 23 -8.80 2.20 -20.25
CA GLU A 23 -7.88 3.36 -20.25
C GLU A 23 -7.92 4.18 -18.95
N ARG A 24 -8.99 4.01 -18.17
CA ARG A 24 -9.14 4.63 -16.85
C ARG A 24 -8.60 3.71 -15.78
N TYR A 25 -8.11 4.33 -14.71
CA TYR A 25 -7.72 3.64 -13.49
C TYR A 25 -8.87 2.77 -12.95
N GLY A 26 -8.58 1.49 -12.74
CA GLY A 26 -9.52 0.48 -12.31
C GLY A 26 -9.87 0.57 -10.82
N SER A 27 -10.98 -0.07 -10.46
CA SER A 27 -11.50 -0.06 -9.08
C SER A 27 -11.18 -1.34 -8.29
N VAL A 28 -10.66 -2.37 -8.96
CA VAL A 28 -10.25 -3.62 -8.31
C VAL A 28 -8.79 -3.50 -7.94
N GLY A 29 -8.46 -3.83 -6.69
CA GLY A 29 -7.14 -3.68 -6.14
C GLY A 29 -6.70 -4.88 -5.33
N VAL A 30 -5.44 -4.85 -4.91
CA VAL A 30 -4.82 -5.89 -4.08
C VAL A 30 -4.32 -5.30 -2.76
N VAL A 31 -4.05 -6.19 -1.80
CA VAL A 31 -3.48 -5.82 -0.50
C VAL A 31 -2.07 -6.40 -0.41
N VAL A 32 -1.06 -5.53 -0.27
CA VAL A 32 0.35 -5.92 -0.20
C VAL A 32 0.94 -5.41 1.11
N GLY A 33 1.41 -6.30 1.98
CA GLY A 33 1.96 -5.91 3.28
C GLY A 33 3.25 -5.09 3.14
N ALA A 34 3.37 -4.00 3.91
CA ALA A 34 4.52 -3.09 3.89
C ALA A 34 5.87 -3.72 4.28
N THR A 35 5.86 -4.95 4.80
CA THR A 35 7.03 -5.67 5.32
C THR A 35 7.37 -6.91 4.50
N LEU A 36 6.70 -7.14 3.37
CA LEU A 36 7.02 -8.26 2.48
C LEU A 36 8.41 -8.04 1.85
N SER A 37 9.26 -9.05 1.95
CA SER A 37 10.59 -9.04 1.34
C SER A 37 10.56 -9.19 -0.18
N ASP A 38 9.48 -9.78 -0.70
CA ASP A 38 9.30 -10.09 -2.11
C ASP A 38 7.82 -9.87 -2.49
N PRO A 39 7.43 -8.61 -2.79
CA PRO A 39 6.06 -8.24 -3.13
C PRO A 39 5.69 -8.72 -4.54
N PRO A 40 4.40 -8.98 -4.82
CA PRO A 40 3.96 -9.29 -6.18
C PRO A 40 4.21 -8.12 -7.14
N ASP A 41 4.37 -8.42 -8.42
CA ASP A 41 4.41 -7.39 -9.46
C ASP A 41 3.00 -6.80 -9.66
N VAL A 42 2.88 -5.49 -9.44
CA VAL A 42 1.64 -4.73 -9.58
C VAL A 42 1.75 -3.66 -10.68
N SER A 43 2.82 -3.70 -11.49
CA SER A 43 3.07 -2.74 -12.57
C SER A 43 2.01 -2.77 -13.67
N ALA A 44 1.38 -3.94 -13.89
CA ALA A 44 0.31 -4.13 -14.86
C ALA A 44 -1.11 -3.97 -14.27
N LEU A 45 -1.23 -3.81 -12.95
CA LEU A 45 -2.52 -3.87 -12.25
C LEU A 45 -3.50 -2.77 -12.68
N ASN A 46 -3.03 -1.57 -13.03
CA ASN A 46 -3.87 -0.41 -13.36
C ASN A 46 -5.00 -0.15 -12.33
N GLY A 47 -4.69 -0.32 -11.04
CA GLY A 47 -5.67 -0.25 -9.95
C GLY A 47 -5.01 -0.14 -8.58
N PRO A 48 -5.79 0.13 -7.51
CA PRO A 48 -5.27 0.50 -6.20
C PRO A 48 -4.52 -0.64 -5.50
N VAL A 49 -3.44 -0.29 -4.80
CA VAL A 49 -2.69 -1.22 -3.94
C VAL A 49 -2.76 -0.72 -2.51
N LEU A 50 -3.52 -1.41 -1.66
CA LEU A 50 -3.59 -1.10 -0.25
C LEU A 50 -2.35 -1.65 0.46
N VAL A 51 -1.62 -0.79 1.18
CA VAL A 51 -0.37 -1.14 1.85
C VAL A 51 -0.51 -1.05 3.38
N PRO A 52 -0.99 -2.10 4.06
CA PRO A 52 -1.05 -2.13 5.51
C PRO A 52 0.32 -2.39 6.15
N GLY A 53 0.51 -1.87 7.36
CA GLY A 53 1.70 -2.17 8.18
C GLY A 53 2.76 -1.06 8.22
N VAL A 54 2.47 0.10 7.64
CA VAL A 54 3.34 1.27 7.72
C VAL A 54 3.40 1.82 9.16
N GLY A 55 4.59 2.18 9.62
CA GLY A 55 4.88 2.64 10.97
C GLY A 55 4.96 1.49 11.98
N ALA A 56 3.84 1.20 12.65
CA ALA A 56 3.82 0.35 13.86
C ALA A 56 4.22 -1.13 13.65
N GLN A 57 4.24 -1.63 12.41
CA GLN A 57 4.69 -2.99 12.08
C GLN A 57 6.11 -3.00 11.48
N GLY A 58 6.81 -1.86 11.50
CA GLY A 58 8.17 -1.73 10.97
C GLY A 58 8.25 -1.38 9.48
N GLY A 59 7.11 -1.27 8.78
CA GLY A 59 7.09 -0.76 7.40
C GLY A 59 7.47 0.73 7.39
N ARG A 60 8.55 1.08 6.70
CA ARG A 60 9.01 2.47 6.62
C ARG A 60 8.31 3.18 5.47
N PRO A 61 7.76 4.39 5.66
CA PRO A 61 7.19 5.19 4.56
C PRO A 61 8.13 5.30 3.36
N GLU A 62 9.42 5.51 3.63
CA GLU A 62 10.45 5.66 2.61
C GLU A 62 10.72 4.38 1.79
N SER A 63 10.39 3.20 2.32
CA SER A 63 10.63 1.92 1.64
C SER A 63 9.47 1.50 0.73
N LEU A 64 8.44 2.34 0.60
CA LEU A 64 7.27 2.05 -0.23
C LEU A 64 7.47 2.42 -1.71
N ALA A 65 8.39 3.35 -2.00
CA ALA A 65 8.69 3.74 -3.36
C ALA A 65 9.15 2.53 -4.20
N GLY A 66 8.45 2.26 -5.30
CA GLY A 66 8.75 1.14 -6.18
C GLY A 66 8.33 -0.25 -5.67
N LEU A 67 7.56 -0.33 -4.57
CA LEU A 67 7.02 -1.59 -4.07
C LEU A 67 6.25 -2.32 -5.18
N GLY A 68 6.73 -3.51 -5.57
CA GLY A 68 6.11 -4.31 -6.61
C GLY A 68 6.03 -3.63 -7.99
N GLY A 69 6.87 -2.62 -8.27
CA GLY A 69 6.81 -1.87 -9.53
C GLY A 69 5.59 -0.94 -9.66
N ALA A 70 4.93 -0.60 -8.54
CA ALA A 70 3.77 0.29 -8.55
C ALA A 70 4.06 1.68 -9.14
N HIS A 71 3.11 2.21 -9.91
CA HIS A 71 3.15 3.55 -10.47
C HIS A 71 2.87 4.63 -9.42
N PRO A 72 3.26 5.90 -9.68
CA PRO A 72 2.84 7.02 -8.84
C PRO A 72 1.33 7.08 -8.65
N GLY A 73 0.90 7.32 -7.40
CA GLY A 73 -0.52 7.38 -7.02
C GLY A 73 -1.21 6.02 -6.85
N GLN A 74 -0.53 4.91 -7.15
CA GLN A 74 -1.13 3.57 -7.09
C GLN A 74 -1.18 2.99 -5.67
N LEU A 75 -0.14 3.30 -4.88
CA LEU A 75 -0.03 2.83 -3.50
C LEU A 75 -0.88 3.66 -2.54
N LEU A 76 -1.64 2.97 -1.69
CA LEU A 76 -2.49 3.53 -0.64
C LEU A 76 -2.00 3.03 0.73
N PRO A 77 -1.05 3.73 1.38
CA PRO A 77 -0.55 3.35 2.69
C PRO A 77 -1.63 3.41 3.77
N ALA A 78 -1.82 2.33 4.51
CA ALA A 78 -2.77 2.26 5.61
C ALA A 78 -2.06 2.31 6.97
N VAL A 79 -2.44 3.30 7.78
CA VAL A 79 -1.91 3.59 9.12
C VAL A 79 -3.04 3.70 10.12
N SER A 80 -2.89 3.05 11.28
CA SER A 80 -3.93 3.09 12.31
C SER A 80 -3.32 3.20 13.70
N ARG A 81 -2.56 2.18 14.13
CA ARG A 81 -1.98 2.15 15.49
C ARG A 81 -1.10 3.37 15.80
N GLU A 82 -0.33 3.85 14.83
CA GLU A 82 0.54 5.02 15.01
C GLU A 82 -0.26 6.29 15.28
N VAL A 83 -1.38 6.49 14.56
CA VAL A 83 -2.28 7.63 14.76
C VAL A 83 -3.05 7.48 16.07
N LEU A 84 -3.66 6.31 16.31
CA LEU A 84 -4.50 6.06 17.47
C LEU A 84 -3.75 6.15 18.81
N ARG A 85 -2.44 5.89 18.81
CA ARG A 85 -1.57 6.05 19.99
C ARG A 85 -1.32 7.50 20.41
N ALA A 86 -1.55 8.46 19.52
CA ALA A 86 -1.38 9.88 19.84
C ALA A 86 -2.58 10.49 20.59
N GLY A 87 -3.74 9.82 20.58
CA GLY A 87 -4.95 10.31 21.25
C GLY A 87 -4.89 10.23 22.79
N PRO A 88 -5.98 10.63 23.48
CA PRO A 88 -7.35 10.73 22.98
C PRO A 88 -7.71 12.08 22.33
N GLU A 89 -6.86 13.10 22.48
CA GLU A 89 -7.18 14.44 21.99
C GLU A 89 -7.25 14.47 20.45
N VAL A 90 -8.32 15.08 19.91
CA VAL A 90 -8.55 15.18 18.47
C VAL A 90 -7.40 15.91 17.77
N ALA A 91 -6.84 16.93 18.42
CA ALA A 91 -5.69 17.68 17.90
C ALA A 91 -4.45 16.78 17.71
N ASP A 92 -4.19 15.88 18.65
CA ASP A 92 -3.03 14.98 18.60
C ASP A 92 -3.22 13.88 17.54
N LEU A 93 -4.44 13.35 17.41
CA LEU A 93 -4.81 12.43 16.33
C LEU A 93 -4.63 13.10 14.95
N ALA A 94 -5.13 14.33 14.79
CA ALA A 94 -5.01 15.08 13.54
C ALA A 94 -3.55 15.40 13.19
N ALA A 95 -2.75 15.78 14.19
CA ALA A 95 -1.32 16.04 14.01
C ALA A 95 -0.56 14.77 13.60
N ALA A 96 -0.87 13.62 14.22
CA ALA A 96 -0.25 12.34 13.87
C ALA A 96 -0.64 11.88 12.45
N ALA A 97 -1.92 12.01 12.08
CA ALA A 97 -2.39 11.71 10.73
C ALA A 97 -1.74 12.61 9.67
N ALA A 98 -1.58 13.91 9.97
CA ALA A 98 -0.89 14.85 9.08
C ALA A 98 0.57 14.47 8.85
N ARG A 99 1.34 14.20 9.93
CA ARG A 99 2.73 13.75 9.82
C ARG A 99 2.87 12.50 8.94
N MET A 100 1.96 11.55 9.10
CA MET A 100 2.01 10.31 8.33
C MET A 100 1.65 10.50 6.87
N ARG A 101 0.64 11.32 6.56
CA ARG A 101 0.32 11.71 5.18
C ARG A 101 1.52 12.38 4.52
N ASP A 102 2.19 13.29 5.22
CA ASP A 102 3.34 14.02 4.68
C ASP A 102 4.53 13.07 4.43
N ALA A 103 4.74 12.06 5.30
CA ALA A 103 5.80 11.06 5.14
C ALA A 103 5.64 10.19 3.87
N VAL A 104 4.39 9.97 3.42
CA VAL A 104 4.10 9.18 2.21
C VAL A 104 3.72 10.03 0.99
N ALA A 105 3.77 11.37 1.09
CA ALA A 105 3.37 12.27 0.01
C ALA A 105 4.18 12.05 -1.29
N HIS A 106 5.42 11.55 -1.16
CA HIS A 106 6.29 11.22 -2.28
C HIS A 106 5.77 10.06 -3.15
N LEU A 107 4.77 9.30 -2.71
CA LEU A 107 4.16 8.23 -3.50
C LEU A 107 3.16 8.74 -4.55
N ALA A 108 2.73 10.01 -4.45
CA ALA A 108 1.69 10.58 -5.32
C ALA A 108 2.24 11.29 -6.58
N GLY A 109 3.56 11.52 -6.66
CA GLY A 109 4.23 12.22 -7.77
C GLY A 109 5.20 11.31 -8.51
#